data_AF-A0A497YUQ2-F1
#
_entry.id   AF-A0A497YUQ2-F1
#
_cell.length_a   1.000
_cell.length_b   1.000
_cell.length_c   1.000
_cell.angle_alpha   90.00
_cell.angle_beta   90.00
_cell.angle_gamma   90.00
#
_symmetry.space_group_name_H-M   'P 1'
#
loop_
_entity.id
_entity.type
_entity.pdbx_description
1 polymer ?
#
loop_
_entity_poly.entity_id
_entity_poly.type
_entity_poly.pdbx_seq_one_letter_code
_entity_poly.pdbx_strand_id
1 'polypeptide(L)'
;MTQPKRKRLIIGIILVALSLPSITPMLMEIAYKIEMDTRYDIDELNADYAGAPDDANYYGNIIRASHITTGEPYFDGSDELVHPSDIRLTVNGETVETLEDYPVQLLYSEDIAVAGLDRYTHYLTYWTVEDKFTDEDFFAIVIWQNGYDTRQIDEDGWMEGYVDLEQLEYKLIKITKDGTVSQQLFTFDNKSKLQTQLITENYSGPINYYLPPGYYYPSLLYPLLYPWITTIVGLGLILFNFPYGAIKRRYTKTKQTT
;
A
#
# COMPACT_ATOMS: atom_id res chain seq x y z
N MET A 1 -35.19 13.11 32.42
CA MET A 1 -34.12 12.09 32.44
C MET A 1 -33.51 12.09 33.84
N THR A 2 -33.23 10.94 34.44
CA THR A 2 -32.63 10.88 35.79
C THR A 2 -31.16 11.33 35.74
N GLN A 3 -30.63 11.91 36.82
CA GLN A 3 -29.21 12.29 36.91
C GLN A 3 -28.23 11.17 36.50
N PRO A 4 -28.38 9.89 36.92
CA PRO A 4 -27.49 8.83 36.49
C PRO A 4 -27.56 8.53 34.98
N LYS A 5 -28.76 8.58 34.37
CA LYS A 5 -28.90 8.42 32.91
C LYS A 5 -28.22 9.56 32.15
N ARG A 6 -28.32 10.79 32.65
CA ARG A 6 -27.64 11.95 32.08
C ARG A 6 -26.11 11.78 32.12
N LYS A 7 -25.56 11.36 33.26
CA LYS A 7 -24.12 11.12 33.41
C LYS A 7 -23.62 10.04 32.44
N ARG A 8 -24.32 8.90 32.35
CA ARG A 8 -23.97 7.81 31.42
C ARG A 8 -24.03 8.23 29.96
N LEU A 9 -25.03 9.02 29.57
CA LEU A 9 -25.13 9.58 28.22
C LEU A 9 -23.94 10.49 27.89
N ILE A 10 -23.56 11.38 28.82
CA ILE A 10 -22.41 12.28 28.65
C ILE A 10 -21.12 11.48 28.52
N ILE A 11 -20.91 10.47 29.37
CA ILE A 11 -19.75 9.56 29.27
C ILE A 11 -19.72 8.89 27.90
N GLY A 12 -20.86 8.37 27.42
CA GLY A 12 -20.94 7.75 26.10
C GLY A 12 -20.55 8.68 24.95
N ILE A 13 -21.03 9.93 24.99
CA ILE A 13 -20.66 10.96 24.01
C ILE A 13 -19.16 11.25 24.06
N ILE A 14 -18.58 11.40 25.26
CA ILE A 14 -17.15 11.65 25.43
C ILE A 14 -16.32 10.48 24.88
N LEU A 15 -16.71 9.23 25.16
CA LEU A 15 -15.99 8.06 24.68
C LEU A 15 -15.97 7.98 23.14
N VAL A 16 -17.11 8.23 22.49
CA VAL A 16 -17.17 8.28 21.01
C VAL A 16 -16.36 9.46 20.48
N ALA A 17 -16.51 10.66 21.06
CA ALA A 17 -15.79 11.84 20.60
C ALA A 17 -14.26 11.66 20.69
N LEU A 18 -13.77 10.98 21.72
CA LEU A 18 -12.34 10.68 21.89
C LEU A 18 -11.84 9.62 20.92
N SER A 19 -12.68 8.69 20.46
CA SER A 19 -12.27 7.62 19.55
C SER A 19 -12.35 7.98 18.07
N LEU A 20 -13.16 9.00 17.72
CA LEU A 20 -13.36 9.43 16.34
C LEU A 20 -12.07 9.69 15.55
N PRO A 21 -11.05 10.41 16.09
CA PRO A 21 -9.82 10.70 15.35
C PRO A 21 -9.08 9.45 14.89
N SER A 22 -9.14 8.35 15.64
CA SER A 22 -8.44 7.11 15.31
C SER A 22 -9.32 6.14 14.52
N ILE A 23 -10.62 6.02 14.82
CA ILE A 23 -11.50 5.08 14.11
C ILE A 23 -11.85 5.56 12.70
N THR A 24 -11.89 6.87 12.47
CA THR A 24 -12.26 7.44 11.17
C THR A 24 -11.29 7.01 10.06
N PRO A 25 -9.95 7.22 10.17
CA PRO A 25 -9.04 6.77 9.13
C PRO A 25 -9.01 5.24 8.97
N MET A 26 -9.24 4.47 10.04
CA MET A 26 -9.39 3.02 9.94
C MET A 26 -10.62 2.59 9.12
N LEU A 27 -11.79 3.21 9.38
CA LEU A 27 -13.01 2.92 8.61
C LEU A 27 -12.85 3.33 7.14
N MET A 28 -12.17 4.46 6.90
CA MET A 28 -11.84 4.90 5.55
C MET A 28 -10.89 3.91 4.86
N GLU A 29 -9.91 3.35 5.56
CA GLU A 29 -9.02 2.32 5.03
C GLU A 29 -9.79 1.03 4.68
N ILE A 30 -10.70 0.59 5.55
CA ILE A 30 -11.58 -0.57 5.27
C ILE A 30 -12.45 -0.30 4.04
N ALA A 31 -13.08 0.88 3.97
CA ALA A 31 -13.90 1.26 2.82
C ALA A 31 -13.08 1.33 1.53
N TYR A 32 -11.84 1.83 1.61
CA TYR A 32 -10.89 1.84 0.50
C TYR A 32 -10.55 0.42 0.02
N LYS A 33 -10.21 -0.51 0.92
CA LYS A 33 -9.92 -1.90 0.54
C LYS A 33 -11.12 -2.56 -0.14
N ILE A 34 -12.32 -2.39 0.42
CA ILE A 34 -13.56 -2.89 -0.19
C ILE A 34 -13.79 -2.26 -1.57
N GLU A 35 -13.55 -0.96 -1.73
CA GLU A 35 -13.68 -0.27 -3.02
C GLU A 35 -12.70 -0.84 -4.06
N MET A 36 -11.44 -1.07 -3.68
CA MET A 36 -10.44 -1.65 -4.58
C MET A 36 -10.77 -3.10 -4.94
N ASP A 37 -11.09 -3.97 -3.98
CA ASP A 37 -11.44 -5.38 -4.23
C ASP A 37 -12.70 -5.52 -5.09
N THR A 38 -13.65 -4.60 -4.92
CA THR A 38 -14.88 -4.57 -5.71
C THR A 38 -14.60 -4.13 -7.14
N ARG A 39 -13.70 -3.15 -7.34
CA ARG A 39 -13.44 -2.53 -8.64
C ARG A 39 -12.40 -3.25 -9.47
N TYR A 40 -11.33 -3.73 -8.85
CA TYR A 40 -10.18 -4.27 -9.56
C TYR A 40 -9.96 -5.74 -9.24
N ASP A 41 -9.46 -6.49 -10.22
CA ASP A 41 -8.66 -7.70 -9.97
C ASP A 41 -7.19 -7.33 -10.16
N ILE A 42 -6.37 -7.60 -9.16
CA ILE A 42 -4.96 -7.20 -9.13
C ILE A 42 -4.14 -8.43 -8.76
N ASP A 43 -3.34 -8.91 -9.69
CA ASP A 43 -2.43 -10.04 -9.46
C ASP A 43 -0.97 -9.58 -9.59
N GLU A 44 -0.16 -9.90 -8.58
CA GLU A 44 1.29 -9.67 -8.61
C GLU A 44 1.98 -10.83 -9.32
N LEU A 45 2.81 -10.54 -10.32
CA LEU A 45 3.49 -11.57 -11.08
C LEU A 45 4.68 -12.17 -10.32
N ASN A 46 5.30 -11.38 -9.43
CA ASN A 46 6.47 -11.72 -8.62
C ASN A 46 6.12 -12.16 -7.18
N ALA A 47 4.88 -12.59 -6.92
CA ALA A 47 4.47 -13.04 -5.58
C ALA A 47 4.96 -14.45 -5.19
N ASP A 48 5.30 -15.29 -6.18
CA ASP A 48 5.80 -16.65 -5.96
C ASP A 48 7.33 -16.66 -5.95
N TYR A 49 7.94 -17.05 -4.83
CA TYR A 49 9.40 -17.24 -4.61
C TYR A 49 10.12 -18.19 -5.60
N ALA A 50 9.40 -18.76 -6.56
CA ALA A 50 9.93 -19.68 -7.56
C ALA A 50 10.65 -18.96 -8.72
N GLY A 51 10.74 -17.63 -8.72
CA GLY A 51 11.34 -16.85 -9.80
C GLY A 51 10.38 -16.72 -10.98
N ALA A 52 9.57 -15.65 -11.00
CA ALA A 52 8.77 -15.35 -12.17
C ALA A 52 9.67 -15.16 -13.41
N PRO A 53 9.34 -15.69 -14.61
CA PRO A 53 10.20 -15.57 -15.78
C PRO A 53 10.55 -14.11 -16.11
N ASP A 54 11.76 -13.85 -16.61
CA ASP A 54 12.24 -12.50 -17.01
C ASP A 54 11.35 -11.82 -18.06
N ASP A 55 10.45 -12.57 -18.71
CA ASP A 55 9.44 -12.06 -19.61
C ASP A 55 8.00 -12.48 -19.25
N ALA A 56 7.07 -11.57 -19.51
CA ALA A 56 5.63 -11.75 -19.36
C ALA A 56 4.95 -11.54 -20.71
N ASN A 57 3.92 -12.35 -21.00
CA ASN A 57 3.06 -12.17 -22.16
C ASN A 57 1.71 -11.59 -21.70
N TYR A 58 1.46 -10.34 -22.06
CA TYR A 58 0.20 -9.65 -21.78
C TYR A 58 -0.54 -9.36 -23.08
N TYR A 59 -1.57 -10.16 -23.39
CA TYR A 59 -2.36 -10.04 -24.63
C TYR A 59 -1.52 -10.03 -25.93
N GLY A 60 -0.42 -10.78 -25.95
CA GLY A 60 0.51 -10.85 -27.08
C GLY A 60 1.65 -9.83 -27.02
N ASN A 61 1.62 -8.89 -26.07
CA ASN A 61 2.73 -7.98 -25.81
C ASN A 61 3.77 -8.69 -24.93
N ILE A 62 5.02 -8.71 -25.38
CA ILE A 62 6.13 -9.30 -24.63
C ILE A 62 6.77 -8.20 -23.80
N ILE A 63 6.57 -8.25 -22.48
CA ILE A 63 7.23 -7.37 -21.52
C ILE A 63 8.45 -8.12 -20.98
N ARG A 64 9.62 -7.49 -20.95
CA ARG A 64 10.85 -8.13 -20.46
C ARG A 64 11.70 -7.16 -19.65
N ALA A 65 12.23 -7.65 -18.54
CA ALA A 65 13.33 -7.03 -17.81
C ALA A 65 14.65 -7.73 -18.16
N SER A 66 15.71 -6.95 -18.31
CA SER A 66 17.06 -7.44 -18.55
C SER A 66 18.07 -6.48 -17.94
N HIS A 67 19.33 -6.86 -17.80
CA HIS A 67 20.33 -5.95 -17.24
C HIS A 67 21.70 -6.13 -17.89
N ILE A 68 22.52 -5.09 -17.78
CA ILE A 68 23.94 -5.11 -18.14
C ILE A 68 24.73 -4.70 -16.89
N THR A 69 25.62 -5.56 -16.45
CA THR A 69 26.52 -5.32 -15.31
C THR A 69 27.43 -4.11 -15.55
N THR A 70 27.49 -3.17 -14.60
CA THR A 70 28.26 -1.91 -14.72
C THR A 70 29.49 -1.85 -13.80
N GLY A 71 29.55 -2.67 -12.75
CA GLY A 71 30.63 -2.65 -11.74
C GLY A 71 31.05 -4.03 -11.22
N GLU A 72 31.60 -4.09 -10.01
CA GLU A 72 31.89 -5.35 -9.30
C GLU A 72 30.74 -5.65 -8.31
N PRO A 73 30.46 -6.93 -8.02
CA PRO A 73 29.44 -7.29 -7.04
C PRO A 73 29.86 -6.92 -5.61
N TYR A 74 28.87 -6.67 -4.76
CA TYR A 74 29.06 -6.35 -3.34
C TYR A 74 27.92 -6.92 -2.50
N PHE A 75 28.12 -6.94 -1.18
CA PHE A 75 27.06 -7.26 -0.23
C PHE A 75 26.35 -5.98 0.19
N ASP A 76 25.03 -5.97 0.11
CA ASP A 76 24.21 -4.83 0.52
C ASP A 76 24.03 -4.77 2.05
N GLY A 77 23.21 -3.82 2.53
CA GLY A 77 22.91 -3.67 3.96
C GLY A 77 22.12 -4.82 4.59
N SER A 78 21.68 -5.80 3.79
CA SER A 78 20.92 -6.99 4.19
C SER A 78 21.75 -8.28 4.04
N ASP A 79 23.07 -8.15 3.80
CA ASP A 79 24.00 -9.26 3.50
C ASP A 79 23.63 -10.05 2.22
N GLU A 80 22.94 -9.41 1.27
CA GLU A 80 22.60 -9.98 -0.02
C GLU A 80 23.67 -9.66 -1.07
N LEU A 81 24.04 -10.66 -1.88
CA LEU A 81 25.00 -10.44 -2.96
C LEU A 81 24.27 -9.81 -4.15
N VAL A 82 24.58 -8.55 -4.42
CA VAL A 82 24.01 -7.76 -5.51
C VAL A 82 25.08 -7.36 -6.52
N HIS A 83 24.64 -7.05 -7.73
CA HIS A 83 25.49 -6.55 -8.80
C HIS A 83 24.96 -5.23 -9.36
N PRO A 84 25.75 -4.15 -9.34
CA PRO A 84 25.33 -2.89 -9.95
C PRO A 84 25.16 -3.09 -11.45
N SER A 85 24.01 -2.71 -11.98
CA SER A 85 23.63 -2.98 -13.36
C SER A 85 22.67 -1.94 -13.93
N ASP A 86 22.76 -1.73 -15.24
CA ASP A 86 21.74 -0.98 -15.99
C ASP A 86 20.57 -1.91 -16.33
N ILE A 87 19.45 -1.77 -15.61
CA ILE A 87 18.23 -2.57 -15.86
C ILE A 87 17.47 -1.92 -17.02
N ARG A 88 17.09 -2.72 -18.01
CA ARG A 88 16.31 -2.32 -19.18
C ARG A 88 14.97 -3.00 -19.18
N LEU A 89 13.91 -2.19 -19.23
CA LEU A 89 12.55 -2.63 -19.44
C LEU A 89 12.19 -2.48 -20.90
N THR A 90 11.70 -3.55 -21.50
CA THR A 90 11.31 -3.58 -22.91
C THR A 90 9.89 -4.08 -23.09
N VAL A 91 9.20 -3.51 -24.08
CA VAL A 91 7.88 -3.95 -24.53
C VAL A 91 7.99 -4.23 -26.03
N ASN A 92 7.71 -5.46 -26.45
CA ASN A 92 7.85 -5.91 -27.83
C ASN A 92 9.25 -5.64 -28.44
N GLY A 93 10.29 -5.66 -27.58
CA GLY A 93 11.68 -5.41 -27.96
C GLY A 93 12.09 -3.93 -28.01
N GLU A 94 11.17 -2.99 -27.80
CA GLU A 94 11.49 -1.57 -27.67
C GLU A 94 11.75 -1.22 -26.19
N THR A 95 12.84 -0.50 -25.91
CA THR A 95 13.15 -0.04 -24.55
C THR A 95 12.20 1.07 -24.14
N VAL A 96 11.48 0.85 -23.04
CA VAL A 96 10.55 1.82 -22.45
C VAL A 96 11.14 2.54 -21.25
N GLU A 97 12.13 1.93 -20.59
CA GLU A 97 12.81 2.50 -19.42
C GLU A 97 14.20 1.87 -19.27
N THR A 98 15.16 2.69 -18.81
CA THR A 98 16.48 2.23 -18.37
C THR A 98 16.72 2.77 -16.97
N LEU A 99 17.03 1.88 -16.03
CA LEU A 99 17.38 2.20 -14.66
C LEU A 99 18.89 2.04 -14.55
N GLU A 100 19.61 3.16 -14.45
CA GLU A 100 21.07 3.19 -14.44
C GLU A 100 21.61 2.87 -13.05
N ASP A 101 22.58 1.96 -12.99
CA ASP A 101 23.31 1.60 -11.76
C ASP A 101 22.41 1.07 -10.62
N TYR A 102 21.34 0.34 -10.95
CA TYR A 102 20.49 -0.31 -9.98
C TYR A 102 21.08 -1.67 -9.54
N PRO A 103 20.93 -2.06 -8.26
CA PRO A 103 21.40 -3.36 -7.82
C PRO A 103 20.48 -4.47 -8.31
N VAL A 104 21.10 -5.51 -8.87
CA VAL A 104 20.44 -6.75 -9.30
C VAL A 104 20.87 -7.87 -8.37
N GLN A 105 19.90 -8.50 -7.70
CA GLN A 105 20.16 -9.56 -6.74
C GLN A 105 20.64 -10.83 -7.45
N LEU A 106 21.76 -11.39 -6.98
CA LEU A 106 22.33 -12.63 -7.49
C LEU A 106 22.01 -13.83 -6.60
N LEU A 107 22.06 -13.64 -5.27
CA LEU A 107 21.85 -14.69 -4.27
C LEU A 107 20.95 -14.17 -3.12
N TYR A 108 19.99 -15.00 -2.70
CA TYR A 108 19.16 -14.82 -1.51
C TYR A 108 19.70 -15.69 -0.38
N SER A 109 20.42 -15.09 0.59
CA SER A 109 21.30 -15.84 1.51
C SER A 109 22.38 -16.63 0.75
N GLU A 110 23.50 -16.97 1.39
CA GLU A 110 24.76 -17.41 0.74
C GLU A 110 24.64 -18.55 -0.32
N ASP A 111 23.53 -19.29 -0.38
CA ASP A 111 23.36 -20.49 -1.19
C ASP A 111 22.20 -20.50 -2.22
N ILE A 112 21.29 -19.50 -2.24
CA ILE A 112 20.08 -19.57 -3.10
C ILE A 112 20.16 -18.57 -4.24
N ALA A 113 20.40 -19.04 -5.46
CA ALA A 113 20.38 -18.17 -6.64
C ALA A 113 18.99 -17.60 -6.90
N VAL A 114 18.91 -16.27 -7.06
CA VAL A 114 17.70 -15.58 -7.47
C VAL A 114 17.65 -15.60 -9.00
N ALA A 115 16.48 -15.81 -9.58
CA ALA A 115 16.29 -15.93 -11.03
C ALA A 115 15.02 -15.21 -11.46
N GLY A 116 14.97 -14.82 -12.73
CA GLY A 116 13.79 -14.16 -13.26
C GLY A 116 13.61 -12.73 -12.73
N LEU A 117 12.35 -12.29 -12.71
CA LEU A 117 11.95 -10.96 -12.23
C LEU A 117 12.26 -10.76 -10.74
N ASP A 118 12.41 -11.86 -9.98
CA ASP A 118 12.70 -11.82 -8.54
C ASP A 118 13.99 -11.04 -8.25
N ARG A 119 14.94 -11.03 -9.20
CA ARG A 119 16.22 -10.30 -9.10
C ARG A 119 16.07 -8.79 -8.99
N TYR A 120 14.89 -8.27 -9.33
CA TYR A 120 14.58 -6.85 -9.35
C TYR A 120 13.56 -6.44 -8.29
N THR A 121 13.07 -7.38 -7.46
CA THR A 121 11.89 -7.21 -6.59
C THR A 121 11.98 -6.09 -5.57
N HIS A 122 13.20 -5.73 -5.14
CA HIS A 122 13.39 -4.59 -4.24
C HIS A 122 12.98 -3.26 -4.89
N TYR A 123 13.01 -3.16 -6.22
CA TYR A 123 12.84 -1.89 -6.94
C TYR A 123 11.74 -1.93 -7.99
N LEU A 124 11.39 -3.12 -8.49
CA LEU A 124 10.43 -3.31 -9.57
C LEU A 124 9.39 -4.34 -9.16
N THR A 125 8.13 -4.00 -9.39
CA THR A 125 6.99 -4.87 -9.09
C THR A 125 6.07 -4.91 -10.30
N TYR A 126 5.51 -6.08 -10.58
CA TYR A 126 4.83 -6.38 -11.83
C TYR A 126 3.42 -6.85 -11.55
N TRP A 127 2.45 -6.26 -12.22
CA TRP A 127 1.05 -6.47 -11.92
C TRP A 127 0.22 -6.65 -13.18
N THR A 128 -0.76 -7.54 -13.14
CA THR A 128 -1.92 -7.45 -14.03
C THR A 128 -3.08 -6.82 -13.31
N VAL A 129 -3.68 -5.80 -13.92
CA VAL A 129 -4.81 -5.05 -13.36
C VAL A 129 -5.99 -5.15 -14.33
N GLU A 130 -7.10 -5.72 -13.85
CA GLU A 130 -8.40 -5.74 -14.53
C GLU A 130 -9.35 -4.78 -13.81
N ASP A 131 -10.00 -3.85 -14.52
CA ASP A 131 -11.09 -3.05 -13.94
C ASP A 131 -12.44 -3.71 -14.26
N LYS A 132 -13.05 -4.33 -13.24
CA LYS A 132 -14.29 -5.13 -13.33
C LYS A 132 -15.49 -4.34 -13.86
N PHE A 133 -15.42 -3.01 -13.91
CA PHE A 133 -16.51 -2.15 -14.38
C PHE A 133 -16.20 -1.42 -15.69
N THR A 134 -14.99 -1.51 -16.21
CA THR A 134 -14.58 -0.91 -17.48
C THR A 134 -13.86 -1.94 -18.36
N ASP A 135 -13.29 -1.52 -19.49
CA ASP A 135 -12.40 -2.37 -20.31
C ASP A 135 -10.96 -1.81 -20.27
N GLU A 136 -10.63 -1.10 -19.17
CA GLU A 136 -9.34 -0.43 -18.96
C GLU A 136 -8.33 -1.36 -18.26
N ASP A 137 -8.15 -2.57 -18.77
CA ASP A 137 -7.16 -3.50 -18.22
C ASP A 137 -5.75 -3.12 -18.70
N PHE A 138 -4.77 -3.30 -17.83
CA PHE A 138 -3.37 -3.04 -18.16
C PHE A 138 -2.41 -3.94 -17.38
N PHE A 139 -1.23 -4.14 -17.96
CA PHE A 139 -0.07 -4.59 -17.23
C PHE A 139 0.63 -3.38 -16.62
N ALA A 140 1.02 -3.47 -15.35
CA ALA A 140 1.70 -2.41 -14.63
C ALA A 140 3.09 -2.84 -14.19
N ILE A 141 4.05 -1.94 -14.37
CA ILE A 141 5.37 -2.00 -13.73
C ILE A 141 5.47 -0.80 -12.80
N VAL A 142 5.62 -1.03 -11.52
CA VAL A 142 5.93 0.04 -10.55
C VAL A 142 7.41 -0.01 -10.25
N ILE A 143 8.05 1.14 -10.37
CA ILE A 143 9.49 1.31 -10.18
C ILE A 143 9.71 2.27 -9.02
N TRP A 144 10.52 1.87 -8.05
CA TRP A 144 11.05 2.74 -7.01
C TRP A 144 12.22 3.56 -7.57
N GLN A 145 12.00 4.86 -7.77
CA GLN A 145 12.92 5.75 -8.49
C GLN A 145 14.09 6.28 -7.68
N ASN A 146 14.00 6.31 -6.36
CA ASN A 146 15.07 6.80 -5.48
C ASN A 146 15.47 5.78 -4.41
N GLY A 147 15.02 4.53 -4.56
CA GLY A 147 15.30 3.46 -3.60
C GLY A 147 16.71 2.93 -3.65
N TYR A 148 17.46 3.22 -4.70
CA TYR A 148 18.85 2.80 -4.84
C TYR A 148 19.83 3.90 -4.38
N ASP A 149 19.34 5.07 -3.94
CA ASP A 149 20.20 6.15 -3.46
C ASP A 149 20.98 5.67 -2.23
N THR A 150 22.23 5.29 -2.45
CA THR A 150 23.12 4.75 -1.43
C THR A 150 23.57 5.88 -0.50
N ARG A 151 23.43 5.66 0.81
CA ARG A 151 24.01 6.53 1.84
C ARG A 151 25.08 5.76 2.59
N GLN A 152 26.28 6.32 2.63
CA GLN A 152 27.35 5.80 3.47
C GLN A 152 26.93 5.95 4.95
N ILE A 153 26.86 4.83 5.67
CA ILE A 153 26.44 4.76 7.08
C ILE A 153 27.64 4.83 8.05
N ASP A 154 28.81 4.32 7.64
CA ASP A 154 30.09 4.45 8.35
C ASP A 154 31.30 4.34 7.39
N GLU A 155 32.54 4.29 7.93
CA GLU A 155 33.77 4.24 7.11
C GLU A 155 33.85 2.99 6.21
N ASP A 156 33.10 1.92 6.52
CA ASP A 156 33.19 0.62 5.85
C ASP A 156 31.86 0.14 5.21
N GLY A 157 30.74 0.86 5.39
CA GLY A 157 29.39 0.42 5.03
C GLY A 157 28.57 1.42 4.21
N TRP A 158 27.89 0.93 3.19
CA TRP A 158 26.88 1.64 2.41
C TRP A 158 25.50 1.06 2.74
N MET A 159 24.52 1.92 3.02
CA MET A 159 23.12 1.54 3.15
C MET A 159 22.40 1.99 1.89
N GLU A 160 21.99 1.02 1.09
CA GLU A 160 21.14 1.26 -0.07
C GLU A 160 19.71 1.49 0.42
N GLY A 161 19.02 2.49 -0.14
CA GLY A 161 17.57 2.60 -0.01
C GLY A 161 16.99 3.08 1.31
N TYR A 162 17.77 3.67 2.21
CA TYR A 162 17.18 4.48 3.27
C TYR A 162 16.76 5.86 2.74
N VAL A 163 15.59 5.88 2.12
CA VAL A 163 14.81 7.08 1.83
C VAL A 163 13.62 7.10 2.78
N ASP A 164 13.39 8.23 3.44
CA ASP A 164 12.21 8.36 4.30
C ASP A 164 10.95 8.11 3.47
N LEU A 165 9.96 7.40 4.03
CA LEU A 165 8.75 6.98 3.30
C LEU A 165 8.06 8.14 2.56
N GLU A 166 8.02 9.33 3.16
CA GLU A 166 7.42 10.54 2.58
C GLU A 166 8.19 11.07 1.35
N GLN A 167 9.47 10.71 1.22
CA GLN A 167 10.35 11.09 0.12
C GLN A 167 10.37 10.04 -1.00
N LEU A 168 9.69 8.91 -0.85
CA LEU A 168 9.72 7.85 -1.87
C LEU A 168 9.04 8.32 -3.16
N GLU A 169 9.78 8.15 -4.25
CA GLU A 169 9.35 8.48 -5.60
C GLU A 169 9.16 7.20 -6.41
N TYR A 170 8.07 7.17 -7.18
CA TYR A 170 7.68 6.02 -7.96
C TYR A 170 7.34 6.41 -9.39
N LYS A 171 7.59 5.47 -10.30
CA LYS A 171 7.14 5.52 -11.68
C LYS A 171 6.23 4.32 -11.95
N LEU A 172 5.03 4.58 -12.43
CA LEU A 172 4.11 3.57 -12.94
C LEU A 172 4.18 3.56 -14.46
N ILE A 173 4.61 2.44 -15.05
CA ILE A 173 4.50 2.17 -16.48
C ILE A 173 3.27 1.29 -16.68
N LYS A 174 2.32 1.75 -17.50
CA LYS A 174 1.13 0.98 -17.89
C LYS A 174 1.26 0.53 -19.34
N ILE A 175 1.05 -0.75 -19.59
CA ILE A 175 0.93 -1.34 -20.93
C ILE A 175 -0.50 -1.85 -21.09
N THR A 176 -1.25 -1.23 -22.00
CA THR A 176 -2.63 -1.65 -22.30
C THR A 176 -2.66 -2.84 -23.27
N LYS A 177 -3.83 -3.47 -23.46
CA LYS A 177 -3.99 -4.67 -24.32
C LYS A 177 -3.47 -4.47 -25.75
N ASP A 178 -3.56 -3.26 -26.30
CA ASP A 178 -3.10 -2.95 -27.66
C ASP A 178 -1.60 -2.67 -27.76
N GLY A 179 -0.88 -2.73 -26.64
CA GLY A 179 0.56 -2.46 -26.55
C GLY A 179 0.91 -0.99 -26.31
N THR A 180 -0.07 -0.09 -26.16
CA THR A 180 0.20 1.31 -25.83
C THR A 180 0.82 1.42 -24.44
N VAL A 181 1.97 2.08 -24.38
CA VAL A 181 2.72 2.33 -23.15
C VAL A 181 2.46 3.76 -22.67
N SER A 182 2.16 3.92 -21.39
CA SER A 182 2.07 5.23 -20.73
C SER A 182 2.82 5.23 -19.41
N GLN A 183 3.29 6.39 -19.00
CA GLN A 183 4.10 6.54 -17.78
C GLN A 183 3.49 7.60 -16.87
N GLN A 184 3.54 7.36 -15.57
CA GLN A 184 3.09 8.31 -14.57
C GLN A 184 4.04 8.31 -13.37
N LEU A 185 4.55 9.48 -13.03
CA LEU A 185 5.30 9.70 -11.79
C LEU A 185 4.35 10.00 -10.63
N PHE A 186 4.67 9.48 -9.45
CA PHE A 186 3.93 9.77 -8.22
C PHE A 186 4.86 9.63 -7.01
N THR A 187 4.46 10.22 -5.89
CA THR A 187 5.17 10.10 -4.61
C THR A 187 4.33 9.33 -3.61
N PHE A 188 4.92 8.92 -2.50
CA PHE A 188 4.19 8.26 -1.43
C PHE A 188 3.00 9.10 -0.91
N ASP A 189 3.17 10.42 -0.81
CA ASP A 189 2.12 11.34 -0.34
C ASP A 189 1.06 11.65 -1.40
N ASN A 190 1.43 11.59 -2.68
CA ASN A 190 0.56 11.91 -3.81
C ASN A 190 0.23 10.69 -4.68
N LYS A 191 0.10 9.53 -4.04
CA LYS A 191 -0.38 8.31 -4.69
C LYS A 191 -1.90 8.31 -4.80
N SER A 192 -2.43 7.67 -5.83
CA SER A 192 -3.85 7.33 -5.92
C SER A 192 -4.18 6.06 -5.13
N LYS A 193 -5.48 5.79 -4.95
CA LYS A 193 -5.96 4.54 -4.34
C LYS A 193 -5.41 3.30 -5.06
N LEU A 194 -5.48 3.27 -6.40
CA LEU A 194 -4.96 2.13 -7.16
C LEU A 194 -3.44 2.02 -7.04
N GLN A 195 -2.71 3.14 -7.20
CA GLN A 195 -1.24 3.13 -7.02
C GLN A 195 -0.82 2.61 -5.64
N THR A 196 -1.62 2.83 -4.61
CA THR A 196 -1.34 2.32 -3.25
C THR A 196 -1.34 0.79 -3.20
N GLN A 197 -2.17 0.11 -4.02
CA GLN A 197 -2.18 -1.35 -4.12
C GLN A 197 -1.00 -1.92 -4.91
N LEU A 198 -0.40 -1.11 -5.80
CA LEU A 198 0.66 -1.55 -6.71
C LEU A 198 2.07 -1.32 -6.17
N ILE A 199 2.21 -0.67 -5.00
CA ILE A 199 3.48 -0.57 -4.31
C ILE A 199 3.59 -1.81 -3.41
N THR A 200 4.63 -2.61 -3.59
CA THR A 200 4.86 -3.81 -2.77
C THR A 200 5.14 -3.43 -1.33
N GLU A 201 4.64 -4.26 -0.42
CA GLU A 201 4.92 -4.15 1.00
C GLU A 201 6.42 -4.39 1.21
N ASN A 202 7.19 -3.35 1.56
CA ASN A 202 8.50 -3.59 2.17
C ASN A 202 8.28 -4.39 3.47
N TYR A 203 9.33 -5.04 3.99
CA TYR A 203 9.36 -5.87 5.22
C TYR A 203 8.67 -5.27 6.48
N SER A 204 8.22 -4.02 6.44
CA SER A 204 7.56 -3.26 7.52
C SER A 204 6.02 -3.20 7.43
N GLY A 205 5.38 -4.00 6.56
CA GLY A 205 3.92 -4.24 6.55
C GLY A 205 3.13 -3.46 5.49
N PRO A 206 1.78 -3.51 5.54
CA PRO A 206 0.92 -3.04 4.46
C PRO A 206 1.02 -1.54 4.23
N ILE A 207 1.08 -1.16 2.95
CA ILE A 207 1.01 0.24 2.54
C ILE A 207 -0.45 0.67 2.57
N ASN A 208 -0.75 1.66 3.41
CA ASN A 208 -2.10 2.18 3.60
C ASN A 208 -2.31 3.48 2.81
N TYR A 209 -3.57 3.77 2.47
CA TYR A 209 -3.93 5.02 1.80
C TYR A 209 -4.28 6.14 2.79
N TYR A 210 -5.07 5.83 3.82
CA TYR A 210 -5.53 6.78 4.84
C TYR A 210 -4.82 6.65 6.18
N LEU A 211 -4.11 5.55 6.41
CA LEU A 211 -3.33 5.33 7.62
C LEU A 211 -1.84 5.61 7.36
N PRO A 212 -1.07 6.00 8.40
CA PRO A 212 0.37 6.15 8.29
C PRO A 212 1.06 4.85 7.86
N PRO A 213 2.28 4.93 7.29
CA PRO A 213 3.13 3.76 7.06
C PRO A 213 3.39 2.99 8.36
N GLY A 214 3.53 1.67 8.27
CA GLY A 214 3.79 0.83 9.44
C GLY A 214 2.67 0.84 10.49
N TYR A 215 1.48 1.36 10.15
CA TYR A 215 0.31 1.26 11.00
C TYR A 215 -0.16 -0.19 11.05
N TYR A 216 0.42 -0.95 11.98
CA TYR A 216 -0.07 -2.27 12.31
C TYR A 216 -1.39 -2.13 13.03
N TYR A 217 -2.38 -2.93 12.60
CA TYR A 217 -3.59 -3.12 13.39
C TYR A 217 -3.14 -3.47 14.81
N PRO A 218 -3.53 -2.65 15.82
CA PRO A 218 -3.11 -2.89 17.18
C PRO A 218 -3.37 -4.36 17.51
N SER A 219 -2.33 -5.06 17.95
CA SER A 219 -2.46 -6.45 18.38
C SER A 219 -3.67 -6.56 19.30
N LEU A 220 -4.31 -7.74 19.36
CA LEU A 220 -5.47 -7.99 20.21
C LEU A 220 -5.28 -7.50 21.67
N LEU A 221 -4.01 -7.33 22.08
CA LEU A 221 -3.57 -6.94 23.41
C LEU A 221 -3.17 -5.47 23.60
N TYR A 222 -2.93 -4.65 22.56
CA TYR A 222 -2.56 -3.24 22.81
C TYR A 222 -3.04 -2.23 21.76
N PRO A 223 -3.78 -1.18 22.17
CA PRO A 223 -4.15 -0.87 23.56
C PRO A 223 -5.48 -1.54 23.94
N LEU A 224 -5.66 -2.84 23.66
CA LEU A 224 -6.77 -3.76 24.00
C LEU A 224 -8.23 -3.37 23.67
N LEU A 225 -8.60 -2.09 23.65
CA LEU A 225 -9.98 -1.62 23.56
C LEU A 225 -10.13 -0.32 22.74
N TYR A 226 -9.06 0.40 22.43
CA TYR A 226 -9.14 1.67 21.69
C TYR A 226 -8.65 1.50 20.24
N PRO A 227 -9.33 2.07 19.22
CA PRO A 227 -10.54 2.89 19.32
C PRO A 227 -11.86 2.10 19.22
N TRP A 228 -11.83 0.80 18.90
CA TRP A 228 -13.04 0.04 18.57
C TRP A 228 -13.97 -0.18 19.76
N ILE A 229 -13.48 -0.72 20.87
CA ILE A 229 -14.32 -1.04 22.04
C ILE A 229 -14.71 0.23 22.79
N THR A 230 -13.86 1.25 22.85
CA THR A 230 -14.25 2.58 23.37
C THR A 230 -15.41 3.17 22.58
N THR A 231 -15.40 3.03 21.24
CA THR A 231 -16.51 3.43 20.38
C THR A 231 -17.76 2.58 20.64
N ILE A 232 -17.64 1.26 20.69
CA ILE A 232 -18.78 0.34 20.92
C ILE A 232 -19.44 0.60 22.28
N VAL A 233 -18.66 0.73 23.35
CA VAL A 233 -19.15 1.04 24.70
C VAL A 233 -19.81 2.42 24.72
N GLY A 234 -19.19 3.42 24.05
CA GLY A 234 -19.73 4.76 23.93
C GLY A 234 -21.08 4.80 23.23
N LEU A 235 -21.19 4.13 22.07
CA LEU A 235 -22.45 3.98 21.32
C LEU A 235 -23.51 3.25 22.14
N GLY A 236 -23.15 2.17 22.85
CA GLY A 236 -24.07 1.47 23.76
C GLY A 236 -24.62 2.40 24.84
N LEU A 237 -23.76 3.17 25.52
CA LEU A 237 -24.18 4.13 26.53
C LEU A 237 -25.11 5.21 25.97
N ILE A 238 -24.85 5.69 24.75
CA ILE A 238 -25.73 6.64 24.07
C ILE A 238 -27.08 5.99 23.81
N LEU A 239 -27.13 4.86 23.10
CA LEU A 239 -28.36 4.20 22.67
C LEU A 239 -29.27 3.84 23.87
N PHE A 240 -28.73 3.29 24.96
CA PHE A 240 -29.54 2.89 26.12
C PHE A 240 -29.99 4.05 27.02
N ASN A 241 -29.32 5.21 26.96
CA ASN A 241 -29.62 6.36 27.82
C ASN A 241 -30.20 7.56 27.06
N PHE A 242 -30.31 7.48 25.74
CA PHE A 242 -30.88 8.53 24.92
C PHE A 242 -32.36 8.76 25.28
N PRO A 243 -32.82 10.03 25.37
CA PRO A 243 -34.15 10.34 25.87
C PRO A 243 -35.25 10.20 24.80
N TYR A 244 -35.35 9.05 24.12
CA TYR A 244 -36.31 8.79 23.04
C TYR A 244 -37.77 9.15 23.39
N GLY A 245 -38.20 8.85 24.62
CA GLY A 245 -39.57 9.14 25.08
C GLY A 245 -39.87 10.64 25.31
N ALA A 246 -38.86 11.48 25.57
CA ALA A 246 -39.06 12.91 25.77
C ALA A 246 -39.21 13.67 24.44
N ILE A 247 -38.52 13.20 23.39
CA ILE A 247 -38.61 13.76 22.04
C ILE A 247 -39.99 13.46 21.43
N LYS A 248 -40.46 12.21 21.58
CA LYS A 248 -41.78 11.79 21.07
C LYS A 248 -42.94 12.60 21.67
N ARG A 249 -42.86 12.95 22.98
CA ARG A 249 -43.87 13.78 23.68
C ARG A 249 -43.86 15.25 23.28
N ARG A 250 -42.72 15.82 22.88
CA ARG A 250 -42.66 17.18 22.32
C ARG A 250 -43.29 17.23 20.94
N TYR A 251 -43.03 16.23 20.10
CA TYR A 251 -43.59 16.14 18.74
C TYR A 251 -45.12 16.02 18.72
N THR A 252 -45.71 15.24 19.64
CA THR A 252 -47.19 15.16 19.77
C THR A 252 -47.81 16.44 20.31
N LYS A 253 -47.13 17.16 21.22
CA LYS A 253 -47.62 18.47 21.69
C LYS A 253 -47.62 19.52 20.58
N THR A 254 -46.60 19.55 19.73
CA THR A 254 -46.52 20.52 18.62
C THR A 254 -47.59 20.28 17.55
N LYS A 255 -47.94 19.00 17.26
CA LYS A 255 -49.04 18.65 16.35
C LYS A 255 -50.45 18.92 16.88
N GLN A 256 -50.63 19.05 18.19
CA GLN A 256 -51.94 19.40 18.79
C GLN A 256 -52.19 20.91 18.85
N THR A 257 -51.19 21.74 18.52
CA THR A 257 -51.24 23.22 18.55
C THR A 257 -51.25 23.87 17.16
N THR A 258 -51.41 23.08 16.11
CA THR A 258 -51.68 23.50 14.72
C THR A 258 -52.98 22.88 14.28
#